data_AF-A0A2K8SYQ1-F1
#
_entry.id   AF-A0A2K8SYQ1-F1
#
_cell.length_a   1.000
_cell.length_b   1.000
_cell.length_c   1.000
_cell.angle_alpha   90.00
_cell.angle_beta   90.00
_cell.angle_gamma   90.00
#
_symmetry.space_group_name_H-M   'P 1'
#
loop_
_entity.id
_entity.type
_entity.pdbx_description
1 polymer ?
#
loop_
_entity_poly.entity_id
_entity_poly.type
_entity_poly.pdbx_seq_one_letter_code
_entity_poly.pdbx_strand_id
1 'polypeptide(L)' 'MVGHTIAVHNGRQHVPVFVNEQMVGHKLGEFAPTRTYRGHGKSDKKAGR' A
#
# COMPACT_ATOMS: atom_id res chain seq x y z
N MET A 1 -15.13 -10.27 8.15
CA MET A 1 -14.44 -9.53 7.09
C MET A 1 -13.49 -10.40 6.27
N VAL A 2 -13.04 -11.57 6.78
CA VAL A 2 -12.23 -12.51 5.99
C VAL A 2 -12.98 -12.94 4.73
N GLY A 3 -12.25 -13.09 3.62
CA GLY A 3 -12.79 -13.51 2.32
C GLY A 3 -13.39 -12.39 1.47
N HIS A 4 -13.27 -11.13 1.90
CA HIS A 4 -13.76 -9.97 1.16
C HIS A 4 -12.59 -9.14 0.60
N THR A 5 -12.78 -8.54 -0.57
CA THR A 5 -11.87 -7.54 -1.12
C THR A 5 -12.34 -6.15 -0.71
N ILE A 6 -11.50 -5.43 0.02
CA ILE A 6 -11.78 -4.06 0.48
C ILE A 6 -10.90 -3.09 -0.30
N ALA A 7 -11.51 -2.04 -0.84
CA ALA A 7 -10.83 -0.98 -1.58
C ALA A 7 -10.29 0.10 -0.61
N VAL A 8 -9.07 -0.10 -0.09
CA VAL A 8 -8.45 0.78 0.92
C VAL A 8 -7.84 2.02 0.25
N HIS A 9 -8.23 3.22 0.71
CA HIS A 9 -7.71 4.48 0.16
C HIS A 9 -6.32 4.80 0.74
N ASN A 10 -5.31 4.99 -0.13
CA ASN A 10 -3.93 5.30 0.29
C ASN A 10 -3.54 6.79 0.17
N GLY A 11 -4.54 7.68 -0.02
CA GLY A 11 -4.34 9.13 -0.21
C GLY A 11 -4.23 9.57 -1.67
N ARG A 12 -4.16 8.63 -2.61
CA ARG A 12 -4.21 8.92 -4.06
C ARG A 12 -5.21 8.05 -4.80
N GLN A 13 -5.24 6.75 -4.46
CA GLN A 13 -6.11 5.78 -5.11
C GLN A 13 -6.63 4.75 -4.11
N HIS A 14 -7.66 4.01 -4.52
CA HIS A 14 -8.13 2.85 -3.77
C HIS A 14 -7.35 1.60 -4.20
N VAL A 15 -6.66 0.98 -3.25
CA VAL A 15 -5.92 -0.27 -3.44
C VAL A 15 -6.85 -1.42 -3.02
N PRO A 16 -7.17 -2.37 -3.92
CA PRO A 16 -7.96 -3.54 -3.55
C PRO A 16 -7.10 -4.50 -2.71
N VAL A 17 -7.51 -4.72 -1.47
CA VAL A 17 -6.86 -5.64 -0.52
C VAL A 17 -7.83 -6.78 -0.22
N PHE A 18 -7.42 -8.01 -0.54
CA PHE A 18 -8.16 -9.21 -0.16
C PHE A 18 -7.81 -9.62 1.28
N VAL A 19 -8.82 -9.75 2.14
CA VAL A 19 -8.62 -10.00 3.58
C VAL A 19 -8.50 -11.50 3.87
N ASN A 20 -7.30 -11.92 4.26
CA ASN A 20 -7.02 -13.28 4.73
C ASN A 20 -7.15 -13.40 6.25
N GLU A 21 -7.27 -14.63 6.77
CA GLU A 21 -7.32 -14.92 8.22
C GLU A 21 -6.09 -14.42 8.98
N GLN A 22 -4.91 -14.45 8.36
CA GLN A 22 -3.67 -13.96 8.97
C GLN A 22 -3.64 -12.43 9.13
N MET A 23 -4.58 -11.70 8.51
CA MET A 23 -4.69 -10.24 8.64
C MET A 23 -5.65 -9.81 9.75
N VAL A 24 -6.31 -10.77 10.43
CA VAL A 24 -7.22 -10.48 11.54
C VAL A 24 -6.42 -9.92 12.72
N GLY A 25 -6.81 -8.75 13.21
CA GLY A 25 -6.09 -8.02 14.27
C GLY A 25 -5.17 -6.91 13.76
N HIS A 26 -4.90 -6.85 12.45
CA HIS A 26 -4.12 -5.79 11.81
C HIS A 26 -5.00 -4.63 11.32
N LYS A 27 -4.39 -3.46 11.12
CA LYS A 27 -5.09 -2.29 10.56
C LYS A 27 -5.04 -2.32 9.04
N LEU A 28 -6.14 -1.91 8.39
CA LEU A 28 -6.22 -1.86 6.92
C LEU A 28 -5.15 -0.96 6.28
N GLY A 29 -4.73 0.10 6.97
CA GLY A 29 -3.68 1.01 6.50
C GLY A 29 -2.30 0.35 6.38
N GLU A 30 -2.04 -0.77 7.06
CA GLU A 30 -0.77 -1.51 6.94
C GLU A 30 -0.63 -2.19 5.57
N PHE A 31 -1.75 -2.50 4.93
CA PHE A 31 -1.80 -3.16 3.64
C PHE A 31 -1.91 -2.19 2.46
N ALA A 32 -1.94 -0.88 2.71
CA ALA A 32 -2.08 0.17 1.70
C ALA A 32 -0.99 1.24 1.86
N PRO A 33 0.18 1.09 1.21
CA PRO A 33 1.28 2.02 1.38
C PRO A 33 0.91 3.42 0.87
N THR A 34 1.18 4.43 1.69
CA THR A 34 0.83 5.85 1.44
C THR A 34 1.96 6.65 0.80
N ARG A 35 3.21 6.16 0.86
CA ARG A 35 4.39 6.82 0.27
C ARG A 35 5.18 5.82 -0.56
N THR A 36 5.63 6.25 -1.75
CA THR A 36 6.57 5.47 -2.57
C THR A 36 7.97 5.65 -2.02
N TYR A 37 8.59 4.57 -1.54
CA TYR A 37 10.00 4.60 -1.16
C TYR A 37 10.86 4.82 -2.42
N ARG A 38 11.66 5.90 -2.44
CA ARG A 38 12.50 6.27 -3.59
C ARG A 38 13.94 5.73 -3.51
N GLY A 39 14.20 4.79 -2.60
CA GLY A 39 15.55 4.26 -2.35
C GLY A 39 16.34 5.10 -1.35
N HIS A 40 17.42 4.52 -0.81
CA HIS A 40 18.45 5.28 -0.11
C HIS A 40 19.41 5.82 -1.17
N GLY A 41 19.67 7.13 -1.17
CA GLY A 41 20.35 7.78 -2.27
C GLY A 41 21.71 7.15 -2.59
N LYS A 42 21.84 6.67 -3.84
CA LYS A 42 23.01 6.87 -4.72
C LYS A 42 22.65 6.44 -6.16
N SER A 43 23.07 7.28 -7.11
CA SER A 43 23.05 7.15 -8.57
C SER A 43 21.78 7.60 -9.33
N ASP A 44 21.83 8.88 -9.72
CA ASP A 44 21.59 9.38 -11.08
C ASP A 44 20.38 8.87 -11.87
N LYS A 45 19.21 8.77 -11.26
CA LYS A 45 17.97 8.73 -12.04
C LYS A 45 17.42 10.13 -12.19
N LYS A 46 17.89 10.77 -13.27
CA LYS A 46 17.32 11.94 -13.96
C LYS A 46 15.82 12.01 -13.65
N ALA A 47 15.45 13.01 -12.85
CA ALA A 47 14.06 13.27 -12.50
C ALA A 47 13.27 13.45 -13.80
N GLY A 48 12.46 12.45 -14.14
CA GLY A 48 11.55 12.51 -15.26
C GLY A 48 10.41 13.45 -14.92
N ARG A 49 10.45 14.62 -15.57
CA ARG A 49 9.41 15.65 -15.84
C ARG A 49 8.44 16.01 -14.72
#